data_AF-A0A7S1J5D4-F1
#
_entry.id   AF-A0A7S1J5D4-F1
#
_cell.length_a   1.000
_cell.length_b   1.000
_cell.length_c   1.000
_cell.angle_alpha   90.00
_cell.angle_beta   90.00
_cell.angle_gamma   90.00
#
_symmetry.space_group_name_H-M   'P 1'
#
loop_
_entity.id
_entity.type
_entity.pdbx_description
1 polymer ?
#
loop_
_entity_poly.entity_id
_entity_poly.type
_entity_poly.pdbx_seq_one_letter_code
_entity_poly.pdbx_strand_id
1 'polypeptide(L)'
;VVGMTRSQWRSEGKLRSLGVDNSFEEFALAIHVYTLEEPNVYAVLNQVMFSPDRRVQGGGISEALQACVPYIRFLNEALQRLPECFVYRGRVYRGVKWVFPSPERHDPVAYFKAGATILWYEFKSTSTNSEVMSRPYFCGHQAG
;
A
#
# COMPACT_ATOMS: atom_id res chain seq x y z
N VAL A 1 10.82 12.91 -0.87
CA VAL A 1 10.97 12.51 -2.29
C VAL A 1 9.62 12.71 -2.96
N VAL A 2 9.19 13.96 -3.13
CA VAL A 2 7.98 14.29 -3.87
C VAL A 2 8.45 15.08 -5.08
N GLY A 3 8.15 14.59 -6.28
CA GLY A 3 8.42 15.31 -7.53
C GLY A 3 9.77 15.06 -8.19
N MET A 4 10.51 14.01 -7.86
CA MET A 4 11.71 13.67 -8.64
C MET A 4 11.33 12.90 -9.91
N THR A 5 11.78 13.40 -11.06
CA THR A 5 11.61 12.73 -12.35
C THR A 5 12.55 11.54 -12.49
N ARG A 6 12.24 10.63 -13.42
CA ARG A 6 13.12 9.51 -13.79
C ARG A 6 14.53 9.98 -14.18
N SER A 7 14.64 11.11 -14.90
CA SER A 7 15.94 11.67 -15.27
C SER A 7 16.75 12.12 -14.05
N GLN A 8 16.10 12.73 -13.05
CA GLN A 8 16.75 13.13 -11.80
C GLN A 8 17.24 11.92 -11.00
N TRP A 9 16.47 10.83 -10.93
CA TRP A 9 16.90 9.60 -10.26
C TRP A 9 18.19 9.03 -10.86
N ARG A 10 18.28 9.05 -12.19
CA ARG A 10 19.45 8.57 -12.93
C ARG A 10 20.66 9.48 -12.75
N SER A 11 20.48 10.80 -12.90
CA SER A 11 21.58 11.77 -12.76
C SER A 11 22.16 11.77 -11.34
N GLU A 12 21.32 11.57 -10.33
CA GLU A 12 21.75 11.52 -8.92
C GLU A 12 22.22 10.13 -8.48
N GLY A 13 22.13 9.12 -9.35
CA GLY A 13 22.50 7.74 -9.01
C GLY A 13 21.73 7.21 -7.80
N LYS A 14 20.44 7.56 -7.67
CA LYS A 14 19.63 7.35 -6.46
C LYS A 14 19.59 5.88 -6.02
N LEU A 15 19.46 4.95 -6.96
CA LEU A 15 19.44 3.52 -6.65
C LEU A 15 20.77 3.04 -6.09
N ARG A 16 21.88 3.47 -6.72
CA ARG A 16 23.22 3.15 -6.26
C ARG A 16 23.50 3.68 -4.86
N SER A 17 23.05 4.90 -4.53
CA SER A 17 23.20 5.44 -3.18
C SER A 17 22.36 4.71 -2.12
N LEU A 18 21.34 3.96 -2.54
CA LEU A 18 20.55 3.05 -1.71
C LEU A 18 21.09 1.61 -1.72
N GLY A 19 22.24 1.35 -2.37
CA GLY A 19 22.81 0.01 -2.50
C GLY A 19 22.06 -0.91 -3.46
N VAL A 20 21.29 -0.34 -4.39
CA VAL A 20 20.47 -1.07 -5.36
C VAL A 20 21.04 -0.91 -6.76
N ASP A 21 21.08 -2.00 -7.53
CA ASP A 21 21.52 -1.98 -8.92
C ASP A 21 20.52 -1.23 -9.84
N ASN A 22 21.03 -0.64 -10.92
CA ASN A 22 20.20 0.10 -11.87
C ASN A 22 19.19 -0.79 -12.61
N SER A 23 19.39 -2.11 -12.70
CA SER A 23 18.39 -3.04 -13.23
C SER A 23 17.10 -3.07 -12.42
N PHE A 24 17.12 -2.61 -11.16
CA PHE A 24 15.94 -2.51 -10.31
C PHE A 24 15.11 -1.24 -10.57
N GLU A 25 15.50 -0.40 -11.53
CA GLU A 25 14.89 0.91 -11.75
C GLU A 25 13.38 0.84 -11.97
N GLU A 26 12.90 -0.06 -12.82
CA GLU A 26 11.46 -0.16 -13.11
C GLU A 26 10.66 -0.62 -11.89
N PHE A 27 11.21 -1.52 -11.06
CA PHE A 27 10.58 -1.93 -9.79
C PHE A 27 10.56 -0.81 -8.77
N ALA A 28 11.65 -0.07 -8.64
CA ALA A 28 11.70 1.09 -7.75
C ALA A 28 10.73 2.19 -8.19
N LEU A 29 10.59 2.43 -9.50
CA LEU A 29 9.62 3.37 -10.05
C LEU A 29 8.18 2.92 -9.78
N ALA A 30 7.86 1.64 -9.95
CA ALA A 30 6.53 1.13 -9.61
C ALA A 30 6.19 1.35 -8.13
N ILE A 31 7.10 1.02 -7.22
CA ILE A 31 6.93 1.27 -5.78
C ILE A 31 6.78 2.77 -5.53
N HIS A 32 7.63 3.60 -6.13
CA HIS A 32 7.57 5.05 -5.96
C HIS A 32 6.23 5.63 -6.40
N VAL A 33 5.76 5.27 -7.60
CA VAL A 33 4.46 5.70 -8.14
C VAL A 33 3.31 5.30 -7.22
N TYR A 34 3.36 4.11 -6.63
CA TYR A 34 2.37 3.67 -5.64
C TYR A 34 2.37 4.55 -4.38
N THR A 35 3.45 5.26 -4.07
CA THR A 35 3.53 6.14 -2.88
C THR A 35 3.18 7.61 -3.16
N LEU A 36 2.88 7.98 -4.41
CA LEU A 36 2.58 9.36 -4.77
C LEU A 36 1.14 9.73 -4.40
N GLU A 37 0.95 10.97 -3.93
CA GLU A 37 -0.39 11.57 -3.81
C GLU A 37 -0.93 12.01 -5.18
N GLU A 38 -0.03 12.35 -6.12
CA GLU A 38 -0.39 12.70 -7.49
C GLU A 38 0.66 12.13 -8.47
N PRO A 39 0.25 11.27 -9.41
CA PRO A 39 -1.08 10.66 -9.54
C PRO A 39 -1.39 9.72 -8.36
N ASN A 40 -2.64 9.74 -7.87
CA ASN A 40 -3.07 8.91 -6.73
C ASN A 40 -3.36 7.45 -7.14
N VAL A 41 -2.31 6.74 -7.54
CA VAL A 41 -2.42 5.36 -8.03
C VAL A 41 -2.84 4.39 -6.94
N TYR A 42 -2.37 4.57 -5.70
CA TYR A 42 -2.70 3.67 -4.60
C TYR A 42 -4.20 3.70 -4.25
N ALA A 43 -4.85 4.86 -4.29
CA ALA A 43 -6.27 4.97 -3.95
C ALA A 43 -7.12 4.22 -4.97
N VAL A 44 -6.88 4.44 -6.26
CA VAL A 44 -7.61 3.77 -7.35
C VAL A 44 -7.43 2.25 -7.28
N LEU A 45 -6.18 1.79 -7.14
CA LEU A 45 -5.89 0.35 -7.06
C LEU A 45 -6.55 -0.30 -5.84
N ASN A 46 -6.37 0.27 -4.66
CA ASN A 46 -6.91 -0.32 -3.45
C ASN A 46 -8.45 -0.30 -3.46
N GLN A 47 -9.06 0.73 -4.06
CA GLN A 47 -10.51 0.80 -4.23
C GLN A 47 -11.04 -0.33 -5.12
N VAL A 48 -10.42 -0.59 -6.27
CA VAL A 48 -10.87 -1.68 -7.16
C VAL A 48 -10.62 -3.06 -6.56
N MET A 49 -9.53 -3.23 -5.80
CA MET A 49 -9.20 -4.49 -5.13
C MET A 49 -10.15 -4.79 -3.95
N PHE A 50 -10.63 -3.76 -3.26
CA PHE A 50 -11.54 -3.89 -2.13
C PHE A 50 -13.03 -3.84 -2.53
N SER A 51 -13.35 -3.41 -3.75
CA SER A 51 -14.72 -3.26 -4.23
C SER A 51 -15.55 -4.54 -4.03
N PRO A 52 -16.81 -4.44 -3.57
CA PRO A 52 -17.72 -5.59 -3.51
C PRO A 52 -17.98 -6.17 -4.91
N ASP A 53 -17.98 -5.33 -5.94
CA ASP A 53 -18.23 -5.70 -7.34
C ASP A 53 -16.97 -6.21 -8.06
N ARG A 54 -15.87 -6.43 -7.33
CA ARG A 54 -14.61 -6.91 -7.93
C ARG A 54 -14.73 -8.28 -8.62
N ARG A 55 -15.77 -9.05 -8.28
CA ARG A 55 -16.11 -10.32 -8.92
C ARG A 55 -17.39 -10.16 -9.73
N VAL A 56 -17.37 -10.65 -10.96
CA VAL A 56 -18.58 -10.73 -11.79
C VAL A 56 -19.27 -12.07 -11.59
N GLN A 57 -20.59 -12.11 -11.78
CA GLN A 57 -21.34 -13.36 -11.78
C GLN A 57 -20.74 -14.31 -12.83
N GLY A 58 -20.52 -15.58 -12.45
CA GLY A 58 -19.88 -16.57 -13.31
C GLY A 58 -18.37 -16.75 -13.13
N GLY A 59 -17.74 -16.10 -12.13
CA GLY A 59 -16.38 -16.45 -11.69
C GLY A 59 -15.24 -15.60 -12.27
N GLY A 60 -15.55 -14.51 -12.97
CA GLY A 60 -14.57 -13.53 -13.45
C GLY A 60 -14.29 -12.39 -12.47
N ILE A 61 -13.41 -11.47 -12.87
CA ILE A 61 -13.16 -10.19 -12.20
C ILE A 61 -13.82 -9.04 -12.97
N SER A 62 -14.08 -7.91 -12.29
CA SER A 62 -14.59 -6.71 -12.97
C SER A 62 -13.60 -6.14 -13.98
N GLU A 63 -14.09 -5.43 -15.00
CA GLU A 63 -13.27 -4.75 -16.00
C GLU A 63 -12.28 -3.77 -15.35
N ALA A 64 -12.72 -3.04 -14.32
CA ALA A 64 -11.86 -2.12 -13.57
C ALA A 64 -10.71 -2.85 -12.86
N LEU A 65 -10.99 -4.00 -12.22
CA LEU A 65 -9.93 -4.80 -11.60
C LEU A 65 -9.01 -5.38 -12.69
N GLN A 66 -9.57 -5.89 -13.79
CA GLN A 66 -8.81 -6.44 -14.91
C GLN A 66 -7.83 -5.41 -15.51
N ALA A 67 -8.25 -4.15 -15.67
CA ALA A 67 -7.38 -3.06 -16.12
C ALA A 67 -6.21 -2.79 -15.15
N CYS A 68 -6.40 -3.05 -13.87
CA CYS A 68 -5.39 -2.85 -12.83
C CYS A 68 -4.47 -4.06 -12.63
N VAL A 69 -4.88 -5.27 -13.03
CA VAL A 69 -4.13 -6.52 -12.82
C VAL A 69 -2.67 -6.44 -13.29
N PRO A 70 -2.33 -5.88 -14.46
CA PRO A 70 -0.94 -5.79 -14.90
C PRO A 70 -0.05 -5.03 -13.90
N TYR A 71 -0.52 -3.87 -13.43
CA TYR A 71 0.23 -3.08 -12.46
C TYR A 71 0.25 -3.75 -11.08
N ILE A 72 -0.86 -4.35 -10.63
CA ILE A 72 -0.90 -5.11 -9.36
C ILE A 72 0.14 -6.23 -9.36
N ARG A 73 0.21 -7.00 -10.45
CA ARG A 73 1.20 -8.08 -10.60
C ARG A 73 2.63 -7.52 -10.62
N PHE A 74 2.86 -6.45 -11.36
CA PHE A 74 4.17 -5.83 -11.46
C PHE A 74 4.65 -5.26 -10.12
N LEU A 75 3.77 -4.58 -9.38
CA LEU A 75 4.06 -4.06 -8.04
C LEU A 75 4.32 -5.20 -7.04
N ASN A 76 3.52 -6.28 -7.11
CA ASN A 76 3.76 -7.44 -6.27
C ASN A 76 5.15 -8.08 -6.53
N GLU A 77 5.53 -8.25 -7.79
CA GLU A 77 6.87 -8.73 -8.15
C GLU A 77 7.95 -7.76 -7.68
N ALA A 78 7.76 -6.45 -7.86
CA ALA A 78 8.69 -5.42 -7.39
C ALA A 78 8.95 -5.51 -5.88
N LEU A 79 7.90 -5.71 -5.08
CA LEU A 79 7.99 -5.87 -3.63
C LEU A 79 8.66 -7.19 -3.24
N GLN A 80 8.41 -8.29 -3.97
CA GLN A 80 9.05 -9.58 -3.72
C GLN A 80 10.54 -9.61 -4.08
N ARG A 81 10.97 -8.74 -5.00
CA ARG A 81 12.36 -8.61 -5.46
C ARG A 81 13.17 -7.61 -4.64
N LEU A 82 12.57 -6.93 -3.66
CA LEU A 82 13.29 -5.97 -2.82
C LEU A 82 14.50 -6.66 -2.15
N PRO A 83 15.67 -6.00 -2.14
CA PRO A 83 16.81 -6.51 -1.39
C PRO A 83 16.47 -6.68 0.09
N GLU A 84 17.07 -7.69 0.74
CA GLU A 84 16.77 -8.03 2.14
C GLU A 84 16.96 -6.86 3.11
N CYS A 85 17.87 -5.92 2.80
CA CYS A 85 18.07 -4.70 3.60
C CYS A 85 16.85 -3.76 3.65
N PHE A 86 15.87 -3.93 2.76
CA PHE A 86 14.59 -3.22 2.77
C PHE A 86 13.46 -4.02 3.43
N VAL A 87 13.70 -5.28 3.80
CA VAL A 87 12.67 -6.12 4.45
C VAL A 87 12.63 -5.80 5.94
N TYR A 88 11.61 -5.06 6.34
CA TYR A 88 11.39 -4.73 7.75
C TYR A 88 10.61 -5.85 8.47
N ARG A 89 11.14 -6.30 9.62
CA ARG A 89 10.48 -7.22 10.55
C ARG A 89 10.41 -6.58 11.91
N GLY A 90 9.21 -6.23 12.36
CA GLY A 90 9.02 -5.57 13.64
C GLY A 90 7.64 -4.95 13.75
N ARG A 91 7.47 -4.10 14.76
CA ARG A 91 6.22 -3.37 14.96
C ARG A 91 6.09 -2.27 13.92
N VAL A 92 4.90 -2.17 13.33
CA VAL A 92 4.48 -1.07 12.46
C VAL A 92 3.13 -0.54 12.92
N TYR A 93 2.81 0.66 12.47
CA TYR A 93 1.58 1.37 12.76
C TYR A 93 0.86 1.71 11.46
N ARG A 94 -0.47 1.61 11.47
CA ARG A 94 -1.32 1.99 10.35
C ARG A 94 -2.53 2.76 10.86
N GLY A 95 -2.71 3.97 10.33
CA GLY A 95 -3.91 4.76 10.59
C GLY A 95 -5.06 4.26 9.73
N VAL A 96 -6.25 4.19 10.32
CA VAL A 96 -7.47 3.79 9.62
C VAL A 96 -8.59 4.76 9.99
N LYS A 97 -9.25 5.32 8.98
CA LYS A 97 -10.47 6.14 9.14
C LYS A 97 -11.71 5.26 9.10
N TRP A 98 -11.76 4.26 9.98
CA TRP A 98 -12.89 3.34 10.10
C TRP A 98 -13.13 2.99 11.57
N VAL A 99 -14.39 2.86 11.93
CA VAL A 99 -14.81 2.41 13.25
C VAL A 99 -15.09 0.91 13.14
N PHE A 100 -14.28 0.09 13.80
CA PHE A 100 -14.49 -1.37 13.84
C PHE A 100 -15.44 -1.77 14.98
N PRO A 101 -16.39 -2.71 14.76
CA PRO A 101 -16.75 -3.33 13.48
C PRO A 101 -17.50 -2.41 12.52
N SER A 102 -18.29 -1.47 13.02
CA SER A 102 -19.15 -0.59 12.22
C SER A 102 -19.20 0.83 12.78
N PRO A 103 -19.68 1.82 11.99
CA PRO A 103 -19.82 3.21 12.45
C PRO A 103 -20.70 3.38 13.69
N GLU A 104 -21.67 2.48 13.90
CA GLU A 104 -22.63 2.54 15.02
C GLU A 104 -22.07 1.94 16.31
N ARG A 105 -21.04 1.08 16.23
CA ARG A 105 -20.46 0.40 17.38
C ARG A 105 -18.94 0.27 17.22
N HIS A 106 -18.19 0.96 18.09
CA HIS A 106 -16.75 0.78 18.19
C HIS A 106 -16.38 -0.27 19.24
N ASP A 107 -15.92 -1.44 18.79
CA ASP A 107 -15.45 -2.55 19.64
C ASP A 107 -14.35 -3.34 18.90
N PRO A 108 -13.14 -2.76 18.75
CA PRO A 108 -12.05 -3.40 18.00
C PRO A 108 -11.53 -4.65 18.71
N VAL A 109 -11.63 -4.72 20.05
CA VAL A 109 -11.18 -5.88 20.83
C VAL A 109 -12.04 -7.11 20.52
N ALA A 110 -13.36 -6.96 20.46
CA ALA A 110 -14.25 -8.06 20.08
C ALA A 110 -14.16 -8.40 18.58
N TYR A 111 -13.91 -7.40 17.72
CA TYR A 111 -13.78 -7.58 16.28
C TYR A 111 -12.50 -8.33 15.90
N PHE A 112 -11.35 -7.91 16.45
CA PHE A 112 -10.05 -8.52 16.21
C PHE A 112 -9.72 -9.57 17.28
N LYS A 113 -10.45 -10.69 17.23
CA LYS A 113 -10.28 -11.80 18.17
C LYS A 113 -8.83 -12.31 18.16
N ALA A 114 -8.26 -12.50 19.34
CA ALA A 114 -6.93 -13.11 19.48
C ALA A 114 -6.89 -14.48 18.78
N GLY A 115 -5.83 -14.72 18.00
CA GLY A 115 -5.67 -15.94 17.21
C GLY A 115 -6.40 -15.96 15.87
N ALA A 116 -7.20 -14.94 15.54
CA ALA A 116 -7.81 -14.83 14.22
C ALA A 116 -6.79 -14.41 13.15
N THR A 117 -6.88 -15.01 11.97
CA THR A 117 -6.13 -14.58 10.78
C THR A 117 -6.91 -13.51 10.05
N ILE A 118 -6.31 -12.34 9.88
CA ILE A 118 -6.87 -11.24 9.08
C ILE A 118 -6.24 -11.28 7.70
N LEU A 119 -7.08 -11.31 6.67
CA LEU A 119 -6.65 -11.28 5.28
C LEU A 119 -7.07 -9.96 4.64
N TRP A 120 -6.16 -9.35 3.90
CA TRP A 120 -6.41 -8.16 3.10
C TRP A 120 -6.19 -8.51 1.64
N TYR A 121 -7.05 -7.99 0.76
CA TYR A 121 -6.90 -8.22 -0.67
C TYR A 121 -5.99 -7.15 -1.29
N GLU A 122 -6.02 -5.96 -0.73
CA GLU A 122 -5.31 -4.76 -1.15
C GLU A 122 -3.98 -4.57 -0.41
N PHE A 123 -3.08 -3.79 -1.02
CA PHE A 123 -1.80 -3.46 -0.43
C PHE A 123 -1.97 -2.53 0.79
N LYS A 124 -1.14 -2.74 1.82
CA LYS A 124 -1.20 -1.99 3.07
C LYS A 124 0.08 -1.21 3.32
N SER A 125 0.01 0.12 3.13
CA SER A 125 1.02 1.04 3.64
C SER A 125 1.00 1.10 5.17
N THR A 126 2.18 1.12 5.78
CA THR A 126 2.38 1.22 7.23
C THR A 126 3.59 2.11 7.51
N SER A 127 3.77 2.54 8.77
CA SER A 127 4.93 3.31 9.19
C SER A 127 5.51 2.76 10.49
N THR A 128 6.82 2.85 10.67
CA THR A 128 7.46 2.59 11.97
C THR A 128 7.30 3.76 12.93
N ASN A 129 6.93 4.94 12.44
CA ASN A 129 6.68 6.12 13.25
C ASN A 129 5.18 6.24 13.57
N SER A 130 4.82 6.08 14.85
CA SER A 130 3.45 6.22 15.33
C SER A 130 2.89 7.64 15.14
N GLU A 131 3.73 8.67 15.15
CA GLU A 131 3.29 10.05 14.91
C GLU A 131 2.79 10.27 13.48
N VAL A 132 3.28 9.49 12.52
CA VAL A 132 2.76 9.52 11.15
C VAL A 132 1.35 8.95 11.13
N MET A 133 1.11 7.87 11.89
CA MET A 133 -0.22 7.27 11.99
C MET A 133 -1.23 8.24 12.62
N SER A 134 -0.85 8.97 13.66
CA SER A 134 -1.75 9.87 14.39
C SER A 134 -2.10 11.16 13.65
N ARG A 135 -1.59 11.38 12.43
CA ARG A 135 -1.92 12.60 11.66
C ARG A 135 -3.39 12.58 11.23
N PRO A 136 -4.10 13.72 11.22
CA PRO A 136 -5.55 13.77 10.93
C PRO A 136 -5.97 13.26 9.54
N TYR A 137 -5.04 13.17 8.60
CA TYR A 137 -5.30 12.61 7.28
C TYR A 137 -5.25 11.06 7.26
N PHE A 138 -4.63 10.41 8.24
CA PHE A 138 -4.52 8.95 8.33
C PHE A 138 -5.41 8.31 9.41
N CYS A 139 -5.60 8.98 10.54
CA CYS A 139 -6.58 8.58 11.56
C CYS A 139 -7.80 9.52 11.51
N GLY A 140 -8.92 9.08 12.09
CA GLY A 140 -10.08 9.95 12.33
C GLY A 140 -9.75 11.08 13.32
N HIS A 141 -10.77 11.76 13.83
CA HIS A 141 -10.59 12.92 14.73
C HIS A 141 -9.85 12.59 16.03
N GLN A 142 -9.82 11.31 16.45
CA GLN A 142 -9.00 10.79 17.55
C GLN A 142 -8.50 9.37 17.21
N ALA A 143 -7.28 9.03 17.62
CA ALA A 143 -6.80 7.64 17.61
C ALA A 143 -7.46 6.88 18.76
N GLY A 144 -8.16 5.78 18.45
CA GLY A 144 -8.71 4.86 19.44
C GLY A 144 -7.68 3.87 19.94
#